data_AF-A0A973NSD1-F1
#
_entry.id   AF-A0A973NSD1-F1
#
_cell.length_a   1.000
_cell.length_b   1.000
_cell.length_c   1.000
_cell.angle_alpha   90.00
_cell.angle_beta   90.00
_cell.angle_gamma   90.00
#
_symmetry.space_group_name_H-M   'P 1'
#
loop_
_entity.id
_entity.type
_entity.pdbx_description
1 polymer ?
#
loop_
_entity_poly.entity_id
_entity_poly.type
_entity_poly.pdbx_seq_one_letter_code
_entity_poly.pdbx_strand_id
1 'polypeptide(L)'
;MASLAELLTKQFGPDGLRRFDPADLAGTTVPEAAAALLAGTGLPRAVGQYFQTSDDIPVRVKVEDSNQPWAELGNDQFASIAVNPDGTVVAVLPDGPVRPVGASVQQFANSLMLLDRYLPHLADAAQTDDAGRLFRELRIDLVRFDPSVVEYEGGWWQLVLDDIRHTISYPFGAAVKYTDAAGTTQIRSAQARLGLPHPELQLVAELADLGVPGEAVTELYTELQACQMPGHYCQLRTRALLPQAEYRYAFPYGLDATERQNSLNAAAQAAANAAVSGTLDSGD
;
A
#
# COMPACT_ATOMS: atom_id res chain seq x y z
N MET A 1 -17.73 3.17 27.80
CA MET A 1 -17.22 3.00 26.42
C MET A 1 -15.86 2.33 26.53
N ALA A 2 -15.55 1.38 25.64
CA ALA A 2 -14.23 0.76 25.63
C ALA A 2 -13.16 1.79 25.23
N SER A 3 -11.99 1.73 25.88
CA SER A 3 -10.82 2.52 25.52
C SER A 3 -10.22 2.05 24.19
N LEU A 4 -9.41 2.91 23.55
CA LEU A 4 -8.71 2.53 22.31
C LEU A 4 -7.81 1.30 22.50
N ALA A 5 -7.11 1.21 23.63
CA ALA A 5 -6.27 0.06 23.95
C ALA A 5 -7.06 -1.24 24.02
N GLU A 6 -8.25 -1.23 24.62
CA GLU A 6 -9.14 -2.40 24.66
C GLU A 6 -9.65 -2.77 23.26
N LEU A 7 -10.01 -1.78 22.44
CA LEU A 7 -10.49 -2.00 21.08
C LEU A 7 -9.39 -2.59 20.16
N LEU A 8 -8.17 -2.05 20.25
CA LEU A 8 -7.02 -2.56 19.49
C LEU A 8 -6.62 -3.96 19.95
N THR A 9 -6.55 -4.19 21.26
CA THR A 9 -6.22 -5.53 21.80
C THR A 9 -7.28 -6.55 21.39
N LYS A 10 -8.57 -6.16 21.34
CA LYS A 10 -9.64 -7.03 20.85
C LYS A 10 -9.50 -7.36 19.36
N GLN A 11 -9.04 -6.41 18.55
CA GLN A 11 -8.90 -6.60 17.10
C GLN A 11 -7.65 -7.43 16.76
N PHE A 12 -6.49 -7.04 17.30
CA PHE A 12 -5.18 -7.55 16.89
C PHE A 12 -4.60 -8.60 17.86
N GLY A 13 -5.22 -8.79 19.03
CA GLY A 13 -4.65 -9.58 20.11
C GLY A 13 -3.51 -8.85 20.85
N PRO A 14 -3.01 -9.43 21.95
CA PRO A 14 -1.94 -8.82 22.74
C PRO A 14 -0.60 -8.75 22.00
N ASP A 15 -0.27 -9.78 21.23
CA ASP A 15 1.00 -9.89 20.50
C ASP A 15 0.97 -9.17 19.14
N GLY A 16 -0.23 -8.83 18.64
CA GLY A 16 -0.44 -8.09 17.40
C GLY A 16 -0.19 -6.59 17.53
N LEU A 17 0.17 -6.09 18.71
CA LEU A 17 0.46 -4.68 18.95
C LEU A 17 1.95 -4.49 19.26
N ARG A 18 2.58 -3.51 18.60
CA ARG A 18 3.90 -2.99 18.98
C ARG A 18 3.70 -1.84 19.97
N ARG A 19 4.32 -1.94 21.14
CA ARG A 19 4.47 -0.84 22.09
C ARG A 19 5.90 -0.32 22.03
N PHE A 20 6.04 0.99 22.11
CA PHE A 20 7.34 1.66 21.94
C PHE A 20 7.96 1.92 23.30
N ASP A 21 9.27 1.62 23.44
CA ASP A 21 9.99 1.91 24.67
C ASP A 21 10.10 3.43 24.88
N PRO A 22 9.65 3.98 26.02
CA PRO A 22 9.83 5.39 26.33
C PRO A 22 11.27 5.89 26.22
N ALA A 23 12.27 5.05 26.52
CA ALA A 23 13.68 5.41 26.41
C ALA A 23 14.11 5.66 24.96
N ASP A 24 13.54 4.90 24.02
CA ASP A 24 13.82 5.06 22.60
C ASP A 24 13.22 6.35 22.04
N LEU A 25 11.99 6.66 22.48
CA LEU A 25 11.24 7.86 22.11
C LEU A 25 11.84 9.15 22.66
N ALA A 26 12.50 9.11 23.82
CA ALA A 26 13.07 10.28 24.50
C ALA A 26 14.12 11.04 23.67
N GLY A 27 14.71 10.41 22.66
CA GLY A 27 15.67 11.03 21.72
C GLY A 27 15.05 11.63 20.47
N THR A 28 13.72 11.82 20.43
CA THR A 28 12.98 12.30 19.26
C THR A 28 12.16 13.55 19.57
N THR A 29 11.58 14.16 18.54
CA THR A 29 10.68 15.31 18.68
C THR A 29 9.23 14.96 19.01
N VAL A 30 8.93 13.70 19.35
CA VAL A 30 7.54 13.25 19.58
C VAL A 30 6.89 13.98 20.77
N PRO A 31 5.65 14.49 20.64
CA PRO A 31 4.94 15.08 21.76
C PRO A 31 4.62 14.06 22.87
N GLU A 32 4.61 14.52 24.13
CA GLU A 32 4.38 13.67 25.31
C GLU A 32 3.10 12.84 25.21
N ALA A 33 1.99 13.43 24.75
CA ALA A 33 0.72 12.73 24.58
C ALA A 33 0.80 11.58 23.55
N ALA A 34 1.53 11.80 22.45
CA ALA A 34 1.75 10.77 21.44
C ALA A 34 2.68 9.68 21.99
N ALA A 35 3.75 10.04 22.70
CA ALA A 35 4.66 9.09 23.34
C ALA A 35 3.95 8.20 24.36
N ALA A 36 3.10 8.78 25.20
CA ALA A 36 2.30 8.03 26.18
C ALA A 36 1.36 7.02 25.51
N LEU A 37 0.72 7.40 24.39
CA LEU A 37 -0.12 6.49 23.62
C LEU A 37 0.70 5.36 22.98
N LEU A 38 1.85 5.67 22.38
CA LEU A 38 2.73 4.67 21.76
C LEU A 38 3.28 3.65 22.77
N ALA A 39 3.64 4.11 23.97
CA ALA A 39 4.13 3.25 25.03
C ALA A 39 3.03 2.41 25.70
N GLY A 40 1.86 3.02 25.99
CA GLY A 40 0.77 2.36 26.71
C GLY A 40 -0.16 1.55 25.82
N THR A 41 -0.61 2.14 24.71
CA THR A 41 -1.57 1.55 23.78
C THR A 41 -0.87 0.77 22.67
N GLY A 42 0.14 1.39 22.05
CA GLY A 42 0.84 0.82 20.89
C GLY A 42 0.09 0.95 19.57
N LEU A 43 0.66 0.37 18.51
CA LEU A 43 0.10 0.33 17.16
C LEU A 43 0.02 -1.14 16.67
N PRO A 44 -0.91 -1.47 15.76
CA PRO A 44 -0.94 -2.80 15.15
C PRO A 44 0.35 -3.09 14.39
N ARG A 45 0.91 -4.29 14.56
CA ARG A 45 2.16 -4.70 13.90
C ARG A 45 2.05 -4.73 12.37
N ALA A 46 0.86 -5.00 11.83
CA ALA A 46 0.60 -4.93 10.40
C ALA A 46 -0.88 -4.64 10.12
N VAL A 47 -1.16 -3.94 9.03
CA VAL A 47 -2.50 -3.76 8.46
C VAL A 47 -2.39 -3.83 6.94
N GLY A 48 -2.78 -4.98 6.38
CA GLY A 48 -2.63 -5.25 4.95
C GLY A 48 -1.19 -5.04 4.47
N GLN A 49 -1.03 -4.54 3.25
CA GLN A 49 0.26 -4.05 2.76
C GLN A 49 0.56 -2.60 3.16
N TYR A 50 -0.39 -1.89 3.77
CA TYR A 50 -0.32 -0.44 3.90
C TYR A 50 0.46 0.02 5.12
N PHE A 51 0.50 -0.76 6.20
CA PHE A 51 1.28 -0.40 7.38
C PHE A 51 1.91 -1.62 8.01
N GLN A 52 3.17 -1.50 8.41
CA GLN A 52 3.84 -2.48 9.25
C GLN A 52 4.78 -1.82 10.25
N THR A 53 4.96 -2.48 11.39
CA THR A 53 5.92 -2.10 12.43
C THR A 53 6.39 -3.33 13.21
N SER A 54 7.67 -3.38 13.54
CA SER A 54 8.31 -4.46 14.29
C SER A 54 9.46 -3.90 15.12
N ASP A 55 9.99 -4.68 16.07
CA ASP A 55 11.10 -4.22 16.91
C ASP A 55 12.39 -3.98 16.12
N ASP A 56 12.50 -4.56 14.93
CA ASP A 56 13.59 -4.33 13.98
C ASP A 56 13.43 -3.03 13.17
N ILE A 57 12.20 -2.47 13.10
CA ILE A 57 11.97 -1.19 12.43
C ILE A 57 12.44 -0.06 13.37
N PRO A 58 13.32 0.85 12.89
CA PRO A 58 13.80 1.97 13.68
C PRO A 58 12.66 2.79 14.29
N VAL A 59 12.93 3.35 15.47
CA VAL A 59 12.04 4.30 16.15
C VAL A 59 12.35 5.75 15.77
N ARG A 60 13.32 5.98 14.88
CA ARG A 60 13.85 7.29 14.53
C ARG A 60 14.04 7.38 13.03
N VAL A 61 13.40 8.39 12.43
CA VAL A 61 13.64 8.77 11.04
C VAL A 61 14.28 10.15 11.00
N LYS A 62 15.28 10.31 10.12
CA LYS A 62 15.86 11.61 9.82
C LYS A 62 15.04 12.24 8.70
N VAL A 63 14.52 13.43 8.94
CA VAL A 63 13.83 14.24 7.93
C VAL A 63 14.73 15.40 7.53
N GLU A 64 14.75 15.71 6.24
CA GLU A 64 15.45 16.85 5.70
C GLU A 64 15.00 18.13 6.42
N ASP A 65 15.94 19.03 6.68
CA ASP A 65 15.75 20.27 7.44
C ASP A 65 15.35 20.13 8.93
N SER A 66 15.28 18.91 9.48
CA SER A 66 15.04 18.72 10.91
C SER A 66 16.33 18.58 11.73
N ASN A 67 16.44 19.36 12.80
CA ASN A 67 17.59 19.32 13.72
C ASN A 67 17.61 18.08 14.63
N GLN A 68 16.45 17.44 14.83
CA GLN A 68 16.28 16.26 15.68
C GLN A 68 15.46 15.22 14.92
N PRO A 69 15.69 13.91 15.14
CA PRO A 69 14.93 12.88 14.46
C PRO A 69 13.46 12.90 14.90
N TRP A 70 12.56 12.59 13.97
CA TRP A 70 11.16 12.34 14.27
C TRP A 70 10.98 10.91 14.77
N ALA A 71 9.92 10.65 15.52
CA ALA A 71 9.58 9.29 15.93
C ALA A 71 9.00 8.52 14.75
N GLU A 72 9.67 7.44 14.35
CA GLU A 72 9.18 6.52 13.33
C GLU A 72 8.26 5.47 13.97
N LEU A 73 7.05 5.38 13.44
CA LEU A 73 5.98 4.49 13.89
C LEU A 73 6.05 3.13 13.18
N GLY A 74 6.58 3.11 11.96
CA GLY A 74 6.50 1.97 11.05
C GLY A 74 6.80 2.44 9.63
N ASN A 75 6.46 1.61 8.65
CA ASN A 75 6.55 1.97 7.24
C ASN A 75 5.36 1.39 6.45
N ASP A 76 5.18 1.89 5.23
CA ASP A 76 4.21 1.40 4.25
C ASP A 76 4.90 0.60 3.13
N GLN A 77 5.93 -0.18 3.47
CA GLN A 77 6.85 -0.90 2.57
C GLN A 77 7.94 -0.05 1.92
N PHE A 78 7.85 1.27 1.93
CA PHE A 78 8.91 2.13 1.40
C PHE A 78 9.06 3.45 2.15
N ALA A 79 7.96 4.17 2.41
CA ALA A 79 7.99 5.40 3.19
C ALA A 79 7.95 5.09 4.68
N SER A 80 8.75 5.83 5.45
CA SER A 80 8.66 5.82 6.91
C SER A 80 7.39 6.56 7.34
N ILE A 81 6.56 5.93 8.15
CA ILE A 81 5.43 6.58 8.81
C ILE A 81 5.92 7.16 10.13
N ALA A 82 5.81 8.48 10.31
CA ALA A 82 6.43 9.19 11.41
C ALA A 82 5.51 10.22 12.06
N VAL A 83 5.88 10.68 13.26
CA VAL A 83 5.19 11.74 13.99
C VAL A 83 5.99 13.03 13.92
N ASN A 84 5.38 14.07 13.38
CA ASN A 84 5.91 15.43 13.36
C ASN A 84 5.98 16.03 14.77
N PRO A 85 6.81 17.08 14.99
CA PRO A 85 6.87 17.78 16.27
C PRO A 85 5.54 18.38 16.75
N ASP A 86 4.58 18.62 15.85
CA ASP A 86 3.24 19.10 16.17
C ASP A 86 2.25 17.97 16.54
N GLY A 87 2.68 16.71 16.44
CA GLY A 87 1.90 15.52 16.76
C GLY A 87 1.11 14.93 15.58
N THR A 88 1.18 15.55 14.39
CA THR A 88 0.59 15.00 13.17
C THR A 88 1.38 13.79 12.67
N VAL A 89 0.69 12.87 12.01
CA VAL A 89 1.29 11.67 11.41
C VAL A 89 1.49 11.92 9.93
N VAL A 90 2.67 11.56 9.43
CA VAL A 90 3.07 11.75 8.03
C VAL A 90 3.80 10.53 7.48
N ALA A 91 3.81 10.39 6.16
CA ALA A 91 4.65 9.45 5.44
C ALA A 91 5.83 10.21 4.82
N VAL A 92 7.05 9.81 5.16
CA VAL A 92 8.31 10.41 4.72
C VAL A 92 8.94 9.49 3.68
N LEU A 93 8.95 9.93 2.43
CA LEU A 93 9.66 9.23 1.37
C LEU A 93 11.13 9.68 1.35
N PRO A 94 12.09 8.78 1.13
CA PRO A 94 13.48 9.15 0.86
C PRO A 94 13.53 10.13 -0.32
N ASP A 95 14.14 11.29 -0.12
CA ASP A 95 14.30 12.37 -1.12
C ASP A 95 12.96 12.81 -1.79
N GLY A 96 11.84 12.58 -1.10
CA GLY A 96 10.50 12.75 -1.65
C GLY A 96 9.60 13.63 -0.76
N PRO A 97 8.34 13.84 -1.18
CA PRO A 97 7.42 14.68 -0.43
C PRO A 97 7.03 14.01 0.89
N VAL A 98 6.94 14.82 1.95
CA VAL A 98 6.26 14.44 3.19
C VAL A 98 4.75 14.48 2.93
N ARG A 99 4.06 13.36 3.10
CA ARG A 99 2.61 13.24 2.86
C ARG A 99 1.83 13.20 4.18
N PRO A 100 0.75 13.99 4.32
CA PRO A 100 -0.15 13.86 5.47
C PRO A 100 -0.76 12.47 5.56
N VAL A 101 -0.74 11.89 6.77
CA VAL A 101 -1.37 10.60 7.10
C VAL A 101 -2.52 10.80 8.10
N GLY A 102 -2.39 11.70 9.07
CA GLY A 102 -3.49 11.98 9.99
C GLY A 102 -3.14 13.05 11.02
N ALA A 103 -4.14 13.57 11.73
CA ALA A 103 -3.92 14.67 12.67
C ALA A 103 -3.31 14.24 14.01
N SER A 104 -3.34 12.94 14.34
CA SER A 104 -2.70 12.40 15.55
C SER A 104 -2.46 10.89 15.47
N VAL A 105 -1.56 10.39 16.32
CA VAL A 105 -1.31 8.93 16.48
C VAL A 105 -2.59 8.18 16.88
N GLN A 106 -3.43 8.78 17.73
CA GLN A 106 -4.69 8.17 18.14
C GLN A 106 -5.64 7.98 16.95
N GLN A 107 -5.74 9.00 16.10
CA GLN A 107 -6.59 8.95 14.92
C GLN A 107 -6.05 7.93 13.92
N PHE A 108 -4.73 7.94 13.67
CA PHE A 108 -4.08 6.97 12.80
C PHE A 108 -4.33 5.52 13.27
N ALA A 109 -4.19 5.23 14.56
CA ALA A 109 -4.47 3.91 15.12
C ALA A 109 -5.93 3.47 14.94
N ASN A 110 -6.89 4.39 15.09
CA ASN A 110 -8.31 4.11 14.82
C ASN A 110 -8.56 3.79 13.34
N SER A 111 -7.98 4.59 12.44
CA SER A 111 -8.09 4.42 10.99
C SER A 111 -7.47 3.10 10.53
N LEU A 112 -6.32 2.70 11.09
CA LEU A 112 -5.69 1.39 10.86
C LEU A 112 -6.59 0.23 11.32
N MET A 113 -7.17 0.32 12.51
CA MET A 113 -8.11 -0.69 13.02
C MET A 113 -9.35 -0.80 12.14
N LEU A 114 -9.87 0.31 11.63
CA LEU A 114 -11.00 0.32 10.72
C LEU A 114 -10.62 -0.36 9.40
N LEU A 115 -9.50 0.04 8.80
CA LEU A 115 -9.00 -0.57 7.56
C LEU A 115 -8.83 -2.08 7.71
N ASP A 116 -8.18 -2.54 8.79
CA ASP A 116 -7.97 -3.96 9.09
C ASP A 116 -9.28 -4.76 9.10
N ARG A 117 -10.36 -4.20 9.65
CA ARG A 117 -11.68 -4.85 9.67
C ARG A 117 -12.29 -4.99 8.28
N TYR A 118 -12.08 -4.02 7.39
CA TYR A 118 -12.70 -4.01 6.07
C TYR A 118 -11.93 -4.83 5.04
N LEU A 119 -10.60 -4.93 5.15
CA LEU A 119 -9.77 -5.57 4.13
C LEU A 119 -10.17 -7.02 3.81
N PRO A 120 -10.41 -7.92 4.78
CA PRO A 120 -10.84 -9.28 4.48
C PRO A 120 -12.19 -9.32 3.74
N HIS A 121 -13.15 -8.51 4.18
CA HIS A 121 -14.48 -8.45 3.57
C HIS A 121 -14.43 -7.89 2.14
N LEU A 122 -13.58 -6.90 1.89
CA LEU A 122 -13.35 -6.37 0.55
C LEU A 122 -12.66 -7.39 -0.35
N ALA A 123 -11.71 -8.15 0.18
CA ALA A 123 -11.00 -9.18 -0.57
C ALA A 123 -11.97 -10.31 -0.99
N ASP A 124 -12.82 -10.76 -0.06
CA ASP A 124 -13.86 -11.75 -0.35
C ASP A 124 -14.89 -11.25 -1.38
N ALA A 125 -15.21 -9.95 -1.33
CA ALA A 125 -16.20 -9.33 -2.22
C ALA A 125 -15.63 -8.86 -3.56
N ALA A 126 -14.31 -8.87 -3.78
CA ALA A 126 -13.64 -8.16 -4.87
C ALA A 126 -14.13 -8.49 -6.29
N GLN A 127 -14.81 -9.64 -6.48
CA GLN A 127 -15.39 -10.07 -7.76
C GLN A 127 -16.92 -10.21 -7.69
N THR A 128 -17.55 -9.43 -6.83
CA THR A 128 -19.00 -9.42 -6.60
C THR A 128 -19.55 -8.01 -6.74
N ASP A 129 -20.87 -7.89 -6.98
CA ASP A 129 -21.56 -6.59 -7.04
C ASP A 129 -21.51 -5.81 -5.70
N ASP A 130 -21.17 -6.49 -4.60
CA ASP A 130 -21.07 -5.90 -3.27
C ASP A 130 -19.76 -5.11 -3.03
N ALA A 131 -18.70 -5.33 -3.81
CA ALA A 131 -17.40 -4.69 -3.63
C ALA A 131 -17.51 -3.16 -3.56
N GLY A 132 -18.27 -2.58 -4.50
CA GLY A 132 -18.48 -1.14 -4.57
C GLY A 132 -19.26 -0.59 -3.39
N ARG A 133 -20.21 -1.36 -2.82
CA ARG A 133 -20.96 -0.97 -1.62
C ARG A 133 -20.06 -0.98 -0.39
N LEU A 134 -19.34 -2.08 -0.15
CA LEU A 134 -18.41 -2.21 0.97
C LEU A 134 -17.30 -1.15 0.94
N PHE A 135 -16.77 -0.84 -0.25
CA PHE A 135 -15.77 0.21 -0.39
C PHE A 135 -16.31 1.60 -0.02
N ARG A 136 -17.56 1.91 -0.43
CA ARG A 136 -18.20 3.18 -0.03
C ARG A 136 -18.43 3.24 1.48
N GLU A 137 -18.83 2.14 2.11
CA GLU A 137 -18.98 2.05 3.56
C GLU A 137 -17.65 2.30 4.28
N LEU A 138 -16.56 1.63 3.86
CA LEU A 138 -15.21 1.89 4.38
C LEU A 138 -14.86 3.38 4.29
N ARG A 139 -15.03 3.98 3.12
CA ARG A 139 -14.70 5.40 2.91
C ARG A 139 -15.52 6.32 3.82
N ILE A 140 -16.82 6.07 3.95
CA ILE A 140 -17.71 6.86 4.81
C ILE A 140 -17.27 6.76 6.27
N ASP A 141 -17.03 5.55 6.76
CA ASP A 141 -16.63 5.35 8.14
C ASP A 141 -15.25 5.94 8.41
N LEU A 142 -14.31 5.80 7.48
CA LEU A 142 -12.97 6.36 7.62
C LEU A 142 -13.03 7.89 7.72
N VAL A 143 -13.78 8.56 6.83
CA VAL A 143 -13.95 10.03 6.89
C VAL A 143 -14.68 10.48 8.16
N ARG A 144 -15.61 9.67 8.66
CA ARG A 144 -16.33 9.97 9.90
C ARG A 144 -15.41 9.98 11.12
N PHE A 145 -14.44 9.08 11.17
CA PHE A 145 -13.43 9.04 12.24
C PHE A 145 -12.26 9.99 11.97
N ASP A 146 -11.93 10.19 10.70
CA ASP A 146 -10.80 10.97 10.24
C ASP A 146 -11.15 11.89 9.06
N PRO A 147 -11.62 13.11 9.35
CA PRO A 147 -11.91 14.09 8.31
C PRO A 147 -10.70 14.44 7.43
N SER A 148 -9.47 14.31 7.96
CA SER A 148 -8.24 14.67 7.24
C SER A 148 -7.98 13.77 6.01
N VAL A 149 -8.61 12.61 5.96
CA VAL A 149 -8.61 11.68 4.81
C VAL A 149 -8.98 12.38 3.50
N VAL A 150 -9.89 13.35 3.54
CA VAL A 150 -10.33 14.09 2.33
C VAL A 150 -9.81 15.52 2.25
N GLU A 151 -9.10 16.00 3.26
CA GLU A 151 -8.59 17.38 3.30
C GLU A 151 -7.41 17.59 2.35
N TYR A 152 -6.54 16.59 2.21
CA TYR A 152 -5.30 16.70 1.43
C TYR A 152 -5.40 15.90 0.14
N GLU A 153 -5.46 16.59 -1.00
CA GLU A 153 -5.32 15.94 -2.30
C GLU A 153 -3.99 15.21 -2.39
N GLY A 154 -4.02 13.92 -2.72
CA GLY A 154 -2.81 13.09 -2.75
C GLY A 154 -2.24 12.76 -1.36
N GLY A 155 -3.01 13.00 -0.28
CA GLY A 155 -2.70 12.52 1.06
C GLY A 155 -2.66 10.99 1.12
N TRP A 156 -1.98 10.46 2.13
CA TRP A 156 -1.66 9.04 2.22
C TRP A 156 -2.92 8.14 2.18
N TRP A 157 -3.96 8.49 2.95
CA TRP A 157 -5.21 7.73 2.95
C TRP A 157 -5.97 7.78 1.61
N GLN A 158 -5.90 8.89 0.86
CA GLN A 158 -6.51 8.93 -0.48
C GLN A 158 -5.82 7.95 -1.41
N LEU A 159 -4.49 7.87 -1.32
CA LEU A 159 -3.71 6.93 -2.14
C LEU A 159 -4.01 5.47 -1.73
N VAL A 160 -4.12 5.16 -0.44
CA VAL A 160 -4.53 3.83 0.03
C VAL A 160 -5.93 3.47 -0.48
N LEU A 161 -6.90 4.39 -0.39
CA LEU A 161 -8.26 4.16 -0.88
C LEU A 161 -8.32 4.01 -2.40
N ASP A 162 -7.50 4.77 -3.14
CA ASP A 162 -7.33 4.61 -4.58
C ASP A 162 -6.81 3.21 -4.91
N ASP A 163 -5.73 2.76 -4.28
CA ASP A 163 -5.15 1.43 -4.49
C ASP A 163 -6.16 0.29 -4.27
N ILE A 164 -6.91 0.33 -3.15
CA ILE A 164 -7.97 -0.62 -2.84
C ILE A 164 -9.04 -0.58 -3.94
N ARG A 165 -9.54 0.62 -4.26
CA ARG A 165 -10.59 0.81 -5.26
C ARG A 165 -10.16 0.29 -6.63
N HIS A 166 -8.94 0.58 -7.03
CA HIS A 166 -8.42 0.18 -8.33
C HIS A 166 -8.36 -1.34 -8.43
N THR A 167 -7.86 -2.00 -7.38
CA THR A 167 -7.73 -3.46 -7.30
C THR A 167 -9.08 -4.18 -7.35
N ILE A 168 -10.13 -3.63 -6.73
CA ILE A 168 -11.48 -4.23 -6.75
C ILE A 168 -12.32 -3.82 -7.97
N SER A 169 -11.88 -2.82 -8.76
CA SER A 169 -12.66 -2.32 -9.90
C SER A 169 -12.39 -3.12 -11.18
N TYR A 170 -11.16 -3.58 -11.37
CA TYR A 170 -10.75 -4.34 -12.54
C TYR A 170 -9.47 -5.15 -12.21
N PRO A 171 -9.40 -6.46 -12.54
CA PRO A 171 -8.25 -7.31 -12.24
C PRO A 171 -7.07 -7.06 -13.21
N PHE A 172 -6.44 -5.90 -13.11
CA PHE A 172 -5.33 -5.53 -13.98
C PHE A 172 -4.17 -6.51 -13.89
N GLY A 173 -3.53 -6.77 -15.05
CA GLY A 173 -2.47 -7.75 -15.20
C GLY A 173 -1.07 -7.17 -15.33
N ALA A 174 -0.07 -8.01 -15.04
CA ALA A 174 1.31 -7.82 -15.43
C ALA A 174 1.87 -9.11 -16.04
N ALA A 175 2.90 -8.99 -16.87
CA ALA A 175 3.65 -10.10 -17.43
C ALA A 175 5.15 -9.82 -17.41
N VAL A 176 5.95 -10.84 -17.05
CA VAL A 176 7.41 -10.81 -17.13
C VAL A 176 7.89 -11.76 -18.22
N LYS A 177 8.91 -11.32 -18.94
CA LYS A 177 9.66 -12.15 -19.89
C LYS A 177 11.07 -12.33 -19.37
N TYR A 178 11.55 -13.58 -19.33
CA TYR A 178 12.90 -13.90 -18.86
C TYR A 178 13.51 -15.03 -19.69
N THR A 179 14.84 -15.16 -19.62
CA THR A 179 15.57 -16.27 -20.21
C THR A 179 15.88 -17.30 -19.13
N ASP A 180 15.42 -18.54 -19.30
CA ASP A 180 15.71 -19.61 -18.34
C ASP A 180 17.14 -20.16 -18.49
N ALA A 181 17.53 -21.08 -17.59
CA ALA A 181 18.85 -21.69 -17.60
C ALA A 181 19.16 -22.50 -18.88
N ALA A 182 18.14 -22.90 -19.64
CA ALA A 182 18.29 -23.57 -20.93
C ALA A 182 18.44 -22.57 -22.10
N GLY A 183 18.44 -21.26 -21.83
CA GLY A 183 18.50 -20.22 -22.84
C GLY A 183 17.16 -19.99 -23.55
N THR A 184 16.06 -20.52 -23.01
CA THR A 184 14.73 -20.40 -23.62
C THR A 184 13.99 -19.20 -23.03
N THR A 185 13.30 -18.47 -23.89
CA THR A 185 12.42 -17.38 -23.47
C THR A 185 11.18 -17.94 -22.80
N GLN A 186 10.90 -17.48 -21.59
CA GLN A 186 9.70 -17.79 -20.81
C GLN A 186 8.89 -16.52 -20.58
N ILE A 187 7.57 -16.68 -20.48
CA ILE A 187 6.64 -15.63 -20.07
C ILE A 187 5.83 -16.13 -18.87
N ARG A 188 5.61 -15.26 -17.89
CA ARG A 188 4.69 -15.48 -16.77
C ARG A 188 3.81 -14.25 -16.60
N SER A 189 2.59 -14.45 -16.13
CA SER A 189 1.64 -13.37 -15.87
C SER A 189 0.93 -13.56 -14.55
N ALA A 190 0.56 -12.44 -13.93
CA ALA A 190 -0.20 -12.39 -12.70
C ALA A 190 -1.27 -11.30 -12.81
N GLN A 191 -2.29 -11.40 -11.94
CA GLN A 191 -3.38 -10.43 -11.85
C GLN A 191 -3.48 -9.84 -10.45
N ALA A 192 -3.95 -8.60 -10.38
CA ALA A 192 -4.22 -7.92 -9.13
C ALA A 192 -5.33 -8.64 -8.35
N ARG A 193 -5.09 -8.84 -7.06
CA ARG A 193 -6.06 -9.39 -6.12
C ARG A 193 -5.88 -8.70 -4.78
N LEU A 194 -6.96 -8.15 -4.22
CA LEU A 194 -6.89 -7.48 -2.92
C LEU A 194 -6.46 -8.48 -1.84
N GLY A 195 -5.57 -8.05 -0.95
CA GLY A 195 -4.94 -8.90 0.06
C GLY A 195 -3.70 -9.67 -0.44
N LEU A 196 -3.38 -9.58 -1.73
CA LEU A 196 -2.06 -9.93 -2.25
C LEU A 196 -1.29 -8.67 -2.67
N PRO A 197 0.06 -8.75 -2.74
CA PRO A 197 0.83 -7.77 -3.47
C PRO A 197 0.31 -7.60 -4.90
N HIS A 198 0.52 -6.43 -5.48
CA HIS A 198 0.28 -6.18 -6.90
C HIS A 198 0.99 -7.17 -7.83
N PRO A 199 0.45 -7.40 -9.05
CA PRO A 199 0.89 -8.49 -9.93
C PRO A 199 2.37 -8.42 -10.30
N GLU A 200 2.95 -7.23 -10.40
CA GLU A 200 4.39 -7.08 -10.65
C GLU A 200 5.23 -7.68 -9.52
N LEU A 201 4.82 -7.48 -8.28
CA LEU A 201 5.50 -7.99 -7.09
C LEU A 201 5.22 -9.48 -6.87
N GLN A 202 4.03 -9.97 -7.25
CA GLN A 202 3.75 -11.40 -7.29
C GLN A 202 4.70 -12.12 -8.25
N LEU A 203 4.92 -11.57 -9.45
CA LEU A 203 5.84 -12.14 -10.44
C LEU A 203 7.28 -12.12 -9.95
N VAL A 204 7.71 -11.06 -9.27
CA VAL A 204 9.06 -11.03 -8.66
C VAL A 204 9.22 -12.14 -7.61
N ALA A 205 8.22 -12.35 -6.76
CA ALA A 205 8.25 -13.44 -5.77
C ALA A 205 8.26 -14.81 -6.46
N GLU A 206 7.41 -15.03 -7.47
CA GLU A 206 7.37 -16.28 -8.24
C GLU A 206 8.71 -16.58 -8.91
N LEU A 207 9.35 -15.59 -9.53
CA LEU A 207 10.67 -15.76 -10.15
C LEU A 207 11.74 -16.14 -9.11
N ALA A 208 11.71 -15.52 -7.93
CA ALA A 208 12.62 -15.86 -6.85
C ALA A 208 12.41 -17.32 -6.37
N ASP A 209 11.17 -17.76 -6.24
CA ASP A 209 10.83 -19.15 -5.89
C ASP A 209 11.29 -20.16 -6.95
N LEU A 210 11.29 -19.75 -8.22
CA LEU A 210 11.81 -20.53 -9.35
C LEU A 210 13.35 -20.48 -9.47
N GLY A 211 14.04 -19.70 -8.62
CA GLY A 211 15.48 -19.50 -8.69
C GLY A 211 15.93 -18.69 -9.92
N VAL A 212 15.02 -17.93 -10.53
CA VAL A 212 15.33 -17.07 -11.67
C VAL A 212 15.87 -15.73 -11.13
N PRO A 213 17.14 -15.38 -11.41
CA PRO A 213 17.69 -14.11 -10.96
C PRO A 213 17.01 -12.95 -11.70
N GLY A 214 16.85 -11.81 -11.02
CA GLY A 214 16.18 -10.64 -11.59
C GLY A 214 16.86 -10.10 -12.85
N GLU A 215 18.17 -10.31 -12.98
CA GLU A 215 18.98 -9.96 -14.16
C GLU A 215 18.63 -10.80 -15.40
N ALA A 216 18.02 -11.97 -15.23
CA ALA A 216 17.55 -12.79 -16.35
C ALA A 216 16.22 -12.29 -16.95
N VAL A 217 15.55 -11.35 -16.28
CA VAL A 217 14.31 -10.74 -16.76
C VAL A 217 14.65 -9.66 -17.78
N THR A 218 14.08 -9.81 -18.98
CA THR A 218 14.32 -8.91 -20.11
C THR A 218 13.21 -7.88 -20.30
N GLU A 219 11.99 -8.17 -19.84
CA GLU A 219 10.84 -7.27 -19.99
C GLU A 219 9.86 -7.45 -18.81
N LEU A 220 9.35 -6.33 -18.30
CA LEU A 220 8.15 -6.26 -17.47
C LEU A 220 7.11 -5.43 -18.22
N TYR A 221 6.02 -6.09 -18.60
CA TYR A 221 4.84 -5.47 -19.17
C TYR A 221 3.75 -5.34 -18.10
N THR A 222 3.09 -4.19 -18.03
CA THR A 222 1.92 -3.99 -17.18
C THR A 222 0.76 -3.39 -17.96
N GLU A 223 -0.48 -3.78 -17.66
CA GLU A 223 -1.64 -3.14 -18.30
C GLU A 223 -1.74 -1.67 -17.89
N LEU A 224 -1.65 -1.41 -16.58
CA LEU A 224 -1.51 -0.08 -16.00
C LEU A 224 -0.06 0.10 -15.57
N GLN A 225 0.53 1.26 -15.85
CA GLN A 225 1.90 1.56 -15.43
C GLN A 225 2.09 1.25 -13.93
N ALA A 226 3.22 0.62 -13.61
CA ALA A 226 3.53 0.21 -12.25
C ALA A 226 3.38 1.35 -11.24
N CYS A 227 2.70 1.07 -10.14
CA CYS A 227 2.26 2.09 -9.21
C CYS A 227 3.43 2.66 -8.35
N GLN A 228 3.22 3.85 -7.79
CA GLN A 228 4.05 4.47 -6.74
C GLN A 228 3.25 4.68 -5.43
N MET A 229 2.20 3.88 -5.26
CA MET A 229 1.23 4.03 -4.17
C MET A 229 1.76 3.40 -2.88
N PRO A 230 1.35 3.93 -1.70
CA PRO A 230 1.60 3.30 -0.41
C PRO A 230 1.27 1.80 -0.39
N GLY A 231 2.12 1.02 0.27
CA GLY A 231 1.97 -0.42 0.43
C GLY A 231 2.51 -1.28 -0.71
N HIS A 232 2.74 -0.71 -1.89
CA HIS A 232 3.23 -1.47 -3.03
C HIS A 232 4.52 -0.93 -3.60
N TYR A 233 4.55 0.34 -4.00
CA TYR A 233 5.70 0.96 -4.66
C TYR A 233 6.26 0.11 -5.81
N CYS A 234 5.38 -0.50 -6.62
CA CYS A 234 5.77 -1.43 -7.69
C CYS A 234 6.84 -0.88 -8.60
N GLN A 235 6.73 0.39 -9.02
CA GLN A 235 7.70 1.01 -9.91
C GLN A 235 9.11 1.05 -9.29
N LEU A 236 9.22 1.43 -8.02
CA LEU A 236 10.51 1.54 -7.33
C LEU A 236 11.09 0.16 -7.02
N ARG A 237 10.26 -0.70 -6.43
CA ARG A 237 10.70 -2.02 -5.96
C ARG A 237 11.06 -2.95 -7.10
N THR A 238 10.25 -3.00 -8.15
CA THR A 238 10.60 -3.84 -9.31
C THR A 238 11.84 -3.32 -10.01
N ARG A 239 12.08 -1.99 -10.10
CA ARG A 239 13.32 -1.47 -10.70
C ARG A 239 14.57 -1.87 -9.93
N ALA A 240 14.47 -1.99 -8.61
CA ALA A 240 15.57 -2.51 -7.79
C ALA A 240 15.78 -4.02 -8.00
N LEU A 241 14.70 -4.78 -8.22
CA LEU A 241 14.73 -6.24 -8.27
C LEU A 241 14.90 -6.82 -9.68
N LEU A 242 14.53 -6.07 -10.72
CA LEU A 242 14.57 -6.44 -12.14
C LEU A 242 15.40 -5.41 -12.93
N PRO A 243 16.69 -5.24 -12.60
CA PRO A 243 17.47 -4.08 -13.05
C PRO A 243 17.73 -4.03 -14.57
N GLN A 244 17.61 -5.14 -15.27
CA GLN A 244 17.86 -5.24 -16.72
C GLN A 244 16.58 -5.27 -17.57
N ALA A 245 15.41 -5.27 -16.92
CA ALA A 245 14.15 -5.41 -17.62
C ALA A 245 13.79 -4.10 -18.37
N GLU A 246 13.31 -4.22 -19.59
CA GLU A 246 12.58 -3.15 -20.26
C GLU A 246 11.18 -3.00 -19.64
N TYR A 247 10.78 -1.78 -19.29
CA TYR A 247 9.48 -1.49 -18.67
C TYR A 247 8.51 -0.97 -19.71
N ARG A 248 7.41 -1.70 -19.93
CA ARG A 248 6.37 -1.34 -20.89
C ARG A 248 5.01 -1.34 -20.22
N TYR A 249 4.13 -0.44 -20.65
CA TYR A 249 2.77 -0.37 -20.14
C TYR A 249 1.77 0.00 -21.24
N ALA A 250 0.52 -0.45 -21.11
CA ALA A 250 -0.54 -0.05 -22.04
C ALA A 250 -1.12 1.32 -21.69
N PHE A 251 -1.38 1.56 -20.41
CA PHE A 251 -1.96 2.82 -19.93
C PHE A 251 -1.03 3.46 -18.88
N PRO A 252 -0.78 4.78 -18.94
CA PRO A 252 -0.07 5.46 -17.86
C PRO A 252 -0.88 5.34 -16.57
N TYR A 253 -0.22 5.37 -15.40
CA TYR A 253 -0.97 5.32 -14.16
C TYR A 253 -1.61 6.68 -13.87
N GLY A 254 -0.94 7.79 -14.19
CA GLY A 254 -1.41 9.15 -13.94
C GLY A 254 -0.71 9.82 -12.75
N LEU A 255 -0.51 11.13 -12.84
CA LEU A 255 0.23 11.92 -11.85
C LEU A 255 -0.68 12.43 -10.72
N ASP A 256 -1.95 12.68 -11.02
CA ASP A 256 -2.98 13.10 -10.05
C ASP A 256 -4.15 12.10 -9.96
N ALA A 257 -5.09 12.35 -9.03
CA ALA A 257 -6.21 11.47 -8.79
C ALA A 257 -7.16 11.35 -9.99
N THR A 258 -7.32 12.43 -10.76
CA THR A 258 -8.19 12.47 -11.94
C THR A 258 -7.58 11.68 -13.09
N GLU A 259 -6.29 11.91 -13.37
CA GLU A 259 -5.55 11.16 -14.38
C GLU A 259 -5.50 9.66 -14.06
N ARG A 260 -5.31 9.31 -12.79
CA ARG A 260 -5.41 7.93 -12.31
C ARG A 260 -6.75 7.31 -12.65
N GLN A 261 -7.82 7.98 -12.24
CA GLN A 261 -9.16 7.48 -12.51
C GLN A 261 -9.44 7.30 -14.00
N ASN A 262 -9.04 8.26 -14.82
CA ASN A 262 -9.27 8.22 -16.26
C ASN A 262 -8.53 7.05 -16.91
N SER A 263 -7.28 6.82 -16.50
CA SER A 263 -6.46 5.73 -17.03
C SER A 263 -6.99 4.35 -16.65
N LEU A 264 -7.51 4.20 -15.43
CA LEU A 264 -8.18 2.97 -14.99
C LEU A 264 -9.46 2.71 -15.75
N ASN A 265 -10.28 3.74 -15.96
CA ASN A 265 -11.50 3.60 -16.75
C ASN A 265 -11.17 3.16 -18.18
N ALA A 266 -10.11 3.73 -18.77
CA ALA A 266 -9.64 3.33 -20.10
C ALA A 266 -9.14 1.88 -20.12
N ALA A 267 -8.36 1.45 -19.13
CA ALA A 267 -7.88 0.07 -19.02
C ALA A 267 -9.02 -0.93 -18.83
N ALA A 268 -9.96 -0.66 -17.92
CA ALA A 268 -11.14 -1.48 -17.68
C ALA A 268 -12.00 -1.61 -18.94
N GLN A 269 -12.19 -0.51 -19.69
CA GLN A 269 -12.93 -0.54 -20.95
C GLN A 269 -12.20 -1.37 -22.02
N ALA A 270 -10.88 -1.22 -22.14
CA ALA A 270 -10.08 -2.00 -23.09
C ALA A 270 -10.14 -3.50 -22.81
N ALA A 271 -10.09 -3.87 -21.53
CA ALA A 271 -10.20 -5.27 -21.11
C ALA A 271 -11.60 -5.86 -21.34
N ALA A 272 -12.65 -5.08 -21.06
CA ALA A 272 -14.01 -5.49 -21.38
C ALA A 272 -14.18 -5.73 -22.89
N ASN A 273 -13.61 -4.87 -23.73
CA ASN A 273 -13.64 -5.03 -25.18
C ASN A 273 -12.89 -6.30 -25.63
N ALA A 274 -11.71 -6.57 -25.07
CA ALA A 274 -10.92 -7.75 -25.39
C ALA A 274 -11.64 -9.07 -25.01
N ALA A 275 -12.31 -9.10 -23.87
CA ALA A 275 -13.09 -10.28 -23.43
C ALA A 275 -14.27 -10.58 -24.37
N VAL A 276 -14.93 -9.54 -24.89
CA VAL A 276 -16.01 -9.69 -25.89
C VAL A 276 -15.45 -10.21 -27.21
N SER A 277 -14.34 -9.66 -27.70
CA SER A 277 -13.70 -10.11 -28.95
C SER A 277 -13.18 -11.55 -28.88
N GLY A 278 -12.55 -11.95 -27.76
CA GLY A 278 -12.06 -13.32 -27.58
C GLY A 278 -13.17 -14.36 -27.49
N THR A 279 -14.36 -13.99 -27.00
CA THR A 279 -15.54 -14.87 -26.98
C THR A 279 -16.08 -15.11 -28.38
N LEU A 280 -16.00 -14.11 -29.27
CA LEU A 280 -16.44 -14.22 -30.67
C LEU A 280 -15.48 -15.07 -31.51
N ASP A 281 -14.17 -15.00 -31.27
CA ASP A 281 -13.16 -15.79 -32.02
C ASP A 281 -13.08 -17.26 -31.56
N SER A 282 -13.59 -17.61 -30.38
CA SER A 282 -13.65 -19.01 -29.88
C SER A 282 -14.89 -19.81 -30.35
N GLY A 283 -15.72 -19.20 -31.20
CA GLY A 283 -17.02 -19.73 -31.64
C GLY A 283 -17.06 -20.34 -33.04
N ASP A 284 -15.94 -20.48 -33.75
CA ASP A 284 -15.84 -21.09 -35.10
C ASP A 284 -15.14 -22.46 -35.09
#